data_AF-A0A7K9EXJ0-F1
#
_entry.id   AF-A0A7K9EXJ0-F1
#
_cell.length_a   1.000
_cell.length_b   1.000
_cell.length_c   1.000
_cell.angle_alpha   90.00
_cell.angle_beta   90.00
_cell.angle_gamma   90.00
#
_symmetry.space_group_name_H-M   'P 1'
#
loop_
_entity.id
_entity.type
_entity.pdbx_description
1 polymer ?
#
loop_
_entity_poly.entity_id
_entity_poly.type
_entity_poly.pdbx_seq_one_letter_code
_entity_poly.pdbx_strand_id
1 'polypeptide(L)' 'QLDFWRHPSSLGGPSDLRVPFPSLQTVKTFLESHGISYSIMIEDVQKLLDEEKKTMAKSRRAARSISTFDFASYHTLDEV' A
#
# COMPACT_ATOMS: atom_id res chain seq x y z
N GLN A 1 12.64 2.15 -8.73
CA GLN A 1 11.56 2.49 -9.68
C GLN A 1 10.40 3.07 -8.88
N LEU A 2 9.86 4.21 -9.32
CA LEU A 2 8.72 4.87 -8.67
C LEU A 2 7.42 4.20 -9.14
N ASP A 3 6.42 4.17 -8.26
CA ASP A 3 5.14 3.50 -8.53
C ASP A 3 3.98 4.46 -8.22
N PHE A 4 3.14 4.74 -9.22
CA PHE A 4 1.99 5.64 -9.08
C PHE A 4 0.76 4.85 -8.67
N TRP A 5 0.29 5.08 -7.45
CA TRP A 5 -0.97 4.52 -6.95
C TRP A 5 -2.18 5.29 -7.46
N ARG A 6 -2.00 6.61 -7.66
CA ARG A 6 -2.97 7.47 -8.34
C ARG A 6 -2.24 8.32 -9.35
N HIS A 7 -2.50 8.05 -10.63
CA HIS A 7 -1.91 8.80 -11.72
C HIS A 7 -2.43 10.25 -11.77
N PRO A 8 -1.60 11.21 -12.23
CA PRO A 8 -2.07 12.56 -12.51
C PRO A 8 -3.14 12.53 -13.59
N SER A 9 -4.35 12.96 -13.24
CA SER A 9 -5.51 12.91 -14.15
C SER A 9 -6.05 14.29 -14.56
N SER A 10 -5.74 15.34 -13.80
CA SER A 10 -6.21 16.70 -14.05
C SER A 10 -5.28 17.72 -13.41
N LEU A 11 -5.27 18.95 -13.94
CA LEU A 11 -4.55 20.06 -13.34
C LEU A 11 -5.06 20.31 -11.91
N GLY A 12 -4.15 20.37 -10.94
CA GLY A 12 -4.50 20.55 -9.52
C GLY A 12 -5.12 19.34 -8.82
N GLY A 13 -5.32 18.21 -9.53
CA GLY A 13 -5.76 16.97 -8.90
C GLY A 13 -4.62 16.29 -8.12
N PRO A 14 -4.91 15.61 -7.00
CA PRO A 14 -3.88 14.91 -6.24
C PRO A 14 -3.37 13.69 -7.02
N SER A 15 -2.10 13.37 -6.81
CA SER A 15 -1.44 12.17 -7.33
C SER A 15 -0.74 11.48 -6.17
N ASP A 16 -0.83 10.15 -6.14
CA ASP A 16 -0.29 9.33 -5.05
C ASP A 16 0.86 8.48 -5.60
N LEU A 17 2.03 8.61 -4.99
CA LEU A 17 3.27 7.99 -5.45
C LEU A 17 3.93 7.21 -4.32
N ARG A 18 4.11 5.91 -4.53
CA ARG A 18 4.98 5.08 -3.70
C ARG A 18 6.43 5.28 -4.13
N VAL A 19 7.26 5.69 -3.18
CA VAL A 19 8.69 5.92 -3.37
C VAL A 19 9.48 4.83 -2.64
N PRO A 20 10.33 4.04 -3.34
CA PRO A 20 11.25 3.13 -2.66
C PRO A 20 12.22 3.88 -1.76
N PHE A 21 12.52 3.31 -0.59
CA PHE A 21 13.40 3.92 0.42
C PHE A 21 14.73 4.46 -0.15
N PRO A 22 15.47 3.73 -1.03
CA PRO A 22 16.73 4.24 -1.58
C PRO A 22 16.60 5.53 -2.41
N SER A 23 15.41 5.82 -2.93
CA SER A 23 15.14 6.99 -3.77
C SER A 23 14.43 8.12 -3.01
N LEU A 24 14.11 7.92 -1.73
CA LEU A 24 13.26 8.85 -0.97
C LEU A 24 13.85 10.26 -0.90
N GLN A 25 15.14 10.38 -0.57
CA GLN A 25 15.80 11.67 -0.48
C GLN A 25 15.83 12.40 -1.83
N THR A 26 16.18 11.68 -2.90
CA THR A 26 16.23 12.23 -4.26
C THR A 26 14.86 12.77 -4.70
N VAL A 27 13.78 12.03 -4.42
CA VAL A 27 12.42 12.47 -4.77
C VAL A 27 11.99 13.68 -3.95
N LYS A 28 12.24 13.70 -2.63
CA LYS A 28 11.91 14.86 -1.79
C LYS A 28 12.60 16.13 -2.28
N THR A 29 13.91 16.05 -2.51
CA THR A 29 14.69 17.17 -3.03
C THR A 29 14.18 17.65 -4.40
N PHE A 30 13.79 16.72 -5.28
CA PHE A 30 13.19 17.07 -6.57
C PHE A 30 11.86 17.83 -6.42
N LEU A 31 10.96 17.36 -5.53
CA LEU A 31 9.68 18.02 -5.29
C LEU A 31 9.88 19.42 -4.71
N GLU A 32 10.78 19.55 -3.73
CA GLU A 32 11.12 20.81 -3.08
C GLU A 32 11.74 21.81 -4.06
N SER A 33 12.69 21.38 -4.91
CA SER A 33 13.34 22.26 -5.88
C SER A 33 12.40 22.79 -6.97
N HIS A 34 11.28 22.10 -7.22
CA HIS A 34 10.26 22.49 -8.19
C HIS A 34 9.02 23.13 -7.53
N GLY A 35 9.04 23.37 -6.20
CA GLY A 35 7.92 23.97 -5.48
C GLY A 35 6.66 23.10 -5.44
N ILE A 36 6.81 21.78 -5.62
CA ILE A 36 5.69 20.84 -5.59
C ILE A 36 5.43 20.46 -4.13
N SER A 37 4.29 20.91 -3.61
CA SER A 37 3.86 20.53 -2.26
C SER A 37 3.50 19.05 -2.19
N TYR A 38 3.86 18.41 -1.07
CA TYR A 38 3.57 17.01 -0.81
C TYR A 38 3.26 16.77 0.67
N SER A 39 2.60 15.65 0.96
CA SER A 39 2.42 15.12 2.30
C SER A 39 2.69 13.62 2.30
N ILE A 40 3.08 13.08 3.45
CA ILE A 40 3.34 11.65 3.61
C ILE A 40 2.04 11.00 4.09
N MET A 41 1.35 10.28 3.20
CA MET A 41 0.12 9.55 3.56
C MET A 41 0.41 8.25 4.30
N ILE A 42 1.45 7.53 3.88
CA ILE A 42 1.89 6.27 4.48
C ILE A 42 3.41 6.35 4.67
N GLU A 43 3.83 6.30 5.93
CA GLU A 43 5.26 6.39 6.28
C GLU A 43 6.02 5.13 5.87
N ASP A 44 5.42 3.95 6.11
CA ASP A 44 6.03 2.66 5.84
C ASP A 44 4.99 1.65 5.33
N VAL A 45 5.05 1.37 4.03
CA VAL A 45 4.17 0.39 3.38
C VAL A 45 4.44 -1.02 3.89
N GLN A 46 5.66 -1.34 4.33
CA GLN A 46 6.00 -2.67 4.82
C GLN A 46 5.25 -3.00 6.11
N LYS A 47 5.11 -2.03 7.03
CA LYS A 47 4.32 -2.21 8.27
C LYS A 47 2.86 -2.59 7.99
N LEU A 48 2.25 -1.97 6.99
CA LEU A 48 0.86 -2.29 6.61
C LEU A 48 0.75 -3.71 6.03
N LEU A 49 1.69 -4.09 5.16
CA LEU A 49 1.74 -5.44 4.59
C LEU A 49 1.99 -6.52 5.66
N ASP A 50 2.79 -6.22 6.68
CA ASP A 50 3.08 -7.17 7.76
C ASP A 50 1.84 -7.40 8.64
N GLU A 51 1.08 -6.35 8.97
CA GLU A 51 -0.18 -6.49 9.72
C GLU A 51 -1.28 -7.17 8.90
N GLU A 52 -1.35 -6.93 7.58
CA GLU A 52 -2.24 -7.65 6.68
C GLU A 52 -1.94 -9.16 6.69
N LYS A 53 -0.68 -9.55 6.45
CA LYS A 53 -0.24 -10.96 6.45
C LYS A 53 -0.52 -11.65 7.79
N LYS A 54 -0.29 -10.95 8.89
CA LYS A 54 -0.56 -11.45 10.25
C LYS A 54 -2.06 -11.67 10.47
N THR A 55 -2.91 -10.80 9.93
CA THR A 55 -4.37 -10.94 10.01
C THR A 55 -4.85 -12.13 9.17
N MET A 56 -4.35 -12.28 7.94
CA MET A 56 -4.62 -13.46 7.09
C MET A 56 -4.17 -14.77 7.74
N ALA A 57 -2.99 -14.80 8.38
CA ALA A 57 -2.51 -15.98 9.07
C ALA A 57 -3.39 -16.36 10.27
N LYS A 58 -3.98 -15.38 10.96
CA LYS A 58 -4.92 -15.61 12.05
C LYS A 58 -6.25 -16.15 11.55
N SER A 59 -6.83 -15.57 10.50
CA SER A 59 -8.10 -16.02 9.94
C SER A 59 -8.02 -17.43 9.38
N ARG A 60 -6.94 -17.75 8.64
CA ARG A 60 -6.69 -19.10 8.11
C ARG A 60 -6.59 -20.17 9.21
N ARG A 61 -5.99 -19.82 10.35
CA ARG A 61 -5.93 -20.73 11.53
C ARG A 61 -7.28 -20.93 12.20
N ALA A 62 -8.19 -19.96 12.07
CA ALA A 62 -9.52 -20.01 12.68
C ALA A 62 -10.55 -20.75 11.80
N ALA A 63 -10.38 -20.71 10.48
CA ALA A 63 -11.22 -21.44 9.53
C ALA A 63 -11.01 -22.96 9.69
N ARG A 64 -12.09 -23.70 10.01
CA ARG A 64 -12.06 -25.15 10.25
C ARG A 64 -12.72 -25.98 9.14
N SER A 65 -13.47 -25.34 8.22
CA SER A 65 -14.07 -25.98 7.04
C SER A 65 -14.49 -24.94 5.99
N ILE A 66 -14.76 -25.40 4.76
CA ILE A 66 -15.27 -24.58 3.64
C ILE A 66 -16.64 -23.97 3.96
N SER A 67 -17.44 -24.62 4.81
CA SER A 67 -18.76 -24.12 5.22
C SER A 67 -18.70 -22.90 6.14
N THR A 68 -17.51 -22.49 6.60
CA THR A 68 -17.27 -21.30 7.44
C THR A 68 -16.31 -20.32 6.76
N PHE A 69 -16.51 -20.04 5.47
CA PHE A 69 -15.70 -19.07 4.74
C PHE A 69 -15.86 -17.66 5.35
N ASP A 70 -14.75 -17.02 5.67
CA ASP A 70 -14.73 -15.68 6.28
C ASP A 70 -14.58 -14.60 5.20
N PHE A 71 -15.69 -13.98 4.80
CA PHE A 71 -15.69 -12.89 3.82
C PHE A 71 -15.08 -11.58 4.34
N ALA A 72 -14.81 -11.46 5.65
CA ALA A 72 -14.14 -10.29 6.21
C ALA A 72 -12.60 -10.39 6.17
N SER A 73 -12.06 -11.49 5.64
CA SER A 73 -10.62 -11.75 5.52
C SER A 73 -10.18 -11.83 4.07
N TYR A 74 -8.91 -11.49 3.81
CA TYR A 74 -8.27 -11.79 2.53
C TYR A 74 -7.88 -13.27 2.44
N HIS A 75 -7.95 -13.81 1.23
CA HIS A 75 -7.67 -15.22 0.92
C HIS A 75 -6.68 -15.31 -0.25
N THR A 76 -5.96 -16.42 -0.30
CA THR A 76 -5.12 -16.78 -1.46
C THR A 76 -5.97 -17.28 -2.62
N LEU A 77 -5.41 -17.29 -3.83
CA LEU A 77 -6.12 -17.72 -5.03
C LEU A 77 -6.60 -19.19 -4.94
N ASP A 78 -5.86 -20.07 -4.26
CA ASP A 78 -6.27 -21.47 -4.08
C ASP A 78 -7.44 -21.65 -3.09
N GLU A 79 -7.71 -20.63 -2.27
CA GLU A 79 -8.80 -20.63 -1.27
C GLU A 79 -10.13 -20.10 -1.84
N VAL A 80 -10.14 -19.52 -3.05
CA VAL A 80 -11.31 -18.94 -3.74
C VAL A 80 -11.67 -19.71 -5.01
#